data_AF-A0A5A5RGW7-F1
#
_entry.id   AF-A0A5A5RGW7-F1
#
_cell.length_a   1.000
_cell.length_b   1.000
_cell.length_c   1.000
_cell.angle_alpha   90.00
_cell.angle_beta   90.00
_cell.angle_gamma   90.00
#
_symmetry.space_group_name_H-M   'P 1'
#
loop_
_entity.id
_entity.type
_entity.pdbx_description
1 polymer ?
#
loop_
_entity_poly.entity_id
_entity_poly.type
_entity_poly.pdbx_seq_one_letter_code
_entity_poly.pdbx_strand_id
1 'polypeptide(L)' 'MTDNLSNISDPVTPQDIAAVIEEFEVYRQRLINDLTNAAQKAKLPKSKLNARLEPELAQIDETLAHLRAQQAALSSN' A
#
# COMPACT_ATOMS: atom_id res chain seq x y z
N MET A 1 -20.02 -32.89 -18.40
CA MET A 1 -18.57 -33.07 -18.56
C MET A 1 -17.95 -31.85 -17.93
N THR A 2 -17.19 -32.05 -16.86
CA THR A 2 -16.66 -31.01 -15.98
C THR A 2 -15.48 -30.33 -16.65
N ASP A 3 -15.67 -29.11 -17.15
CA ASP A 3 -14.54 -28.27 -17.55
C ASP A 3 -13.80 -27.84 -16.30
N ASN A 4 -12.61 -28.41 -16.21
CA ASN A 4 -11.66 -28.30 -15.13
C ASN A 4 -11.21 -26.84 -15.04
N LEU A 5 -11.60 -26.17 -13.97
CA LEU A 5 -11.11 -24.86 -13.57
C LEU A 5 -9.63 -25.01 -13.21
N SER A 6 -8.79 -24.99 -14.24
CA SER A 6 -7.35 -24.80 -14.11
C SER A 6 -7.16 -23.39 -13.56
N ASN A 7 -7.13 -23.29 -12.23
CA ASN A 7 -6.64 -22.13 -11.50
C ASN A 7 -5.13 -22.01 -11.78
N ILE A 8 -4.79 -21.61 -13.00
CA ILE A 8 -3.44 -21.22 -13.37
C ILE A 8 -3.30 -19.82 -12.75
N SER A 9 -2.78 -19.76 -11.53
CA SER A 9 -2.24 -18.50 -11.03
C SER A 9 -1.01 -18.20 -11.90
N ASP A 10 -1.16 -17.28 -12.84
CA ASP A 10 -0.04 -16.75 -13.60
C ASP A 10 1.07 -16.33 -12.63
N PRO A 11 2.35 -16.58 -12.96
CA PRO A 11 3.45 -16.19 -12.10
C PRO A 11 3.42 -14.66 -11.92
N VAL A 12 3.46 -14.21 -10.66
CA VAL A 12 3.52 -12.78 -10.32
C VAL A 12 4.72 -12.16 -11.02
N THR A 13 4.47 -11.13 -11.83
CA THR A 13 5.49 -10.42 -12.58
C THR A 13 6.00 -9.20 -11.78
N PRO A 14 7.21 -8.69 -12.09
CA PRO A 14 7.66 -7.40 -11.55
C PRO A 14 6.70 -6.25 -11.81
N GLN A 15 5.95 -6.28 -12.92
CA GLN A 15 4.97 -5.28 -13.31
C GLN A 15 3.72 -5.33 -12.41
N ASP A 16 3.28 -6.53 -12.02
CA ASP A 16 2.16 -6.69 -11.09
C ASP A 16 2.50 -6.06 -9.73
N ILE A 17 3.74 -6.28 -9.23
CA ILE A 17 4.20 -5.67 -7.99
C ILE A 17 4.34 -4.15 -8.14
N ALA A 18 4.80 -3.66 -9.29
CA ALA A 18 4.89 -2.22 -9.55
C ALA A 18 3.54 -1.52 -9.43
N ALA A 19 2.48 -2.12 -9.99
CA ALA A 19 1.12 -1.59 -9.90
C ALA A 19 0.62 -1.56 -8.45
N VAL A 20 0.87 -2.62 -7.67
CA VAL A 20 0.51 -2.64 -6.25
C VAL A 20 1.28 -1.58 -5.46
N ILE A 21 2.58 -1.38 -5.73
CA ILE A 21 3.37 -0.31 -5.10
C ILE A 21 2.74 1.06 -5.37
N GLU A 22 2.38 1.35 -6.62
CA GLU A 22 1.73 2.60 -7.00
C GLU A 22 0.41 2.80 -6.25
N GLU A 23 -0.43 1.77 -6.17
CA GLU A 23 -1.68 1.81 -5.41
C GLU A 23 -1.46 2.13 -3.93
N PHE A 24 -0.46 1.51 -3.29
CA PHE A 24 -0.11 1.78 -1.89
C PHE A 24 0.41 3.21 -1.69
N GLU A 25 1.20 3.75 -2.63
CA GLU A 25 1.67 5.13 -2.57
C GLU A 25 0.52 6.14 -2.69
N VAL A 26 -0.42 5.89 -3.60
CA VAL A 26 -1.64 6.70 -3.74
C VAL A 26 -2.50 6.60 -2.47
N TYR A 27 -2.67 5.39 -1.94
CA TYR A 27 -3.42 5.16 -0.72
C TYR A 27 -2.81 5.92 0.47
N ARG A 28 -1.48 5.89 0.61
CA ARG A 28 -0.74 6.64 1.65
C ARG A 28 -1.04 8.14 1.59
N GLN A 29 -1.02 8.73 0.41
CA GLN A 29 -1.32 10.16 0.23
C GLN A 29 -2.79 10.47 0.54
N ARG A 30 -3.72 9.62 0.09
CA ARG A 30 -5.14 9.78 0.39
C ARG A 30 -5.39 9.71 1.90
N LEU A 31 -4.77 8.77 2.60
CA LEU A 31 -4.89 8.62 4.05
C LEU A 31 -4.46 9.89 4.80
N ILE A 32 -3.31 10.46 4.43
CA ILE A 32 -2.81 11.72 5.00
C ILE A 32 -3.83 12.84 4.79
N ASN A 33 -4.32 12.99 3.56
CA ASN A 33 -5.25 14.05 3.20
C ASN A 33 -6.58 13.90 3.94
N ASP A 34 -7.16 12.71 3.94
CA ASP A 34 -8.46 12.44 4.56
C ASP A 34 -8.42 12.65 6.08
N LEU A 35 -7.38 12.14 6.74
CA LEU A 35 -7.22 12.32 8.18
C LEU A 35 -6.90 13.77 8.55
N THR A 36 -6.11 14.47 7.74
CA THR A 36 -5.84 15.90 7.95
C THR A 36 -7.12 16.72 7.80
N ASN A 37 -7.92 16.46 6.77
CA ASN A 37 -9.20 17.12 6.52
C ASN A 37 -10.21 16.85 7.65
N ALA A 38 -10.30 15.59 8.10
CA ALA A 38 -11.16 15.22 9.23
C ALA A 38 -10.70 15.88 10.53
N ALA A 39 -9.39 15.91 10.80
CA ALA A 39 -8.81 16.58 11.96
C ALA A 39 -9.08 18.08 11.96
N GLN A 40 -8.94 18.75 10.82
CA GLN A 40 -9.27 20.18 10.68
C GLN A 40 -10.74 20.46 10.99
N LYS A 41 -11.67 19.67 10.42
CA LYS A 41 -13.11 19.78 10.70
C LYS A 41 -13.43 19.55 12.18
N ALA A 42 -12.73 18.62 12.81
CA ALA A 42 -12.87 18.30 14.23
C ALA A 42 -12.08 19.23 15.18
N LYS A 43 -11.31 20.20 14.64
CA LYS A 43 -10.36 21.04 15.39
C LYS A 43 -9.40 20.19 16.25
N LEU A 44 -9.01 19.03 15.75
CA LEU A 44 -8.13 18.10 16.44
C LEU A 44 -6.69 18.67 16.46
N PRO A 45 -6.01 18.71 17.62
CA PRO A 45 -4.61 19.12 17.69
C PRO A 45 -3.71 18.23 16.83
N LYS A 46 -2.67 18.85 16.23
CA LYS A 46 -1.68 18.16 15.39
C LYS A 46 -1.04 16.96 16.08
N SER A 47 -0.75 17.05 17.39
CA SER A 47 -0.17 15.93 18.15
C SER A 47 -1.07 14.70 18.18
N LYS A 48 -2.39 14.89 18.30
CA LYS A 48 -3.37 13.79 18.27
C LYS A 48 -3.58 13.23 16.86
N LEU A 49 -3.49 14.08 15.84
CA LEU A 49 -3.50 13.63 14.44
C LEU A 49 -2.26 12.77 14.15
N ASN A 50 -1.07 13.25 14.50
CA ASN A 50 0.19 12.54 14.30
C ASN A 50 0.21 11.20 15.04
N ALA A 51 -0.23 11.15 16.30
CA ALA A 51 -0.31 9.90 17.05
C ALA A 51 -1.23 8.84 16.41
N ARG A 52 -2.15 9.26 15.52
CA ARG A 52 -2.98 8.36 14.71
C ARG A 52 -2.34 8.04 13.36
N LEU A 53 -1.73 9.01 12.71
CA LEU A 53 -1.12 8.85 11.38
C LEU A 53 0.15 8.01 11.41
N GLU A 54 1.04 8.25 12.38
CA GLU A 54 2.36 7.62 12.44
C GLU A 54 2.34 6.09 12.39
N PRO A 55 1.53 5.36 13.18
CA PRO A 55 1.52 3.90 13.10
C PRO A 55 0.99 3.37 11.77
N GLU A 56 -0.02 4.00 11.17
CA GLU A 56 -0.59 3.60 9.88
C GLU A 56 0.43 3.84 8.74
N LEU A 57 1.10 4.99 8.75
CA LEU A 57 2.13 5.31 7.77
C LEU A 57 3.34 4.37 7.90
N ALA A 58 3.72 4.00 9.13
CA ALA A 58 4.81 3.07 9.35
C ALA A 58 4.51 1.68 8.74
N GLN A 59 3.29 1.17 8.91
CA GLN A 59 2.88 -0.12 8.32
C GLN A 59 2.87 -0.08 6.80
N ILE A 60 2.37 1.01 6.21
CA ILE A 60 2.39 1.21 4.76
C ILE A 60 3.82 1.28 4.24
N ASP A 61 4.69 2.03 4.94
CA ASP A 61 6.09 2.20 4.54
C ASP A 61 6.89 0.89 4.64
N GLU A 62 6.64 0.07 5.67
CA GLU A 62 7.21 -1.28 5.80
C GLU A 62 6.73 -2.20 4.66
N THR A 63 5.41 -2.18 4.36
CA THR A 63 4.84 -2.97 3.26
C THR A 63 5.44 -2.56 1.91
N LEU A 64 5.56 -1.26 1.65
CA LEU A 64 6.20 -0.74 0.44
C LEU A 64 7.67 -1.17 0.32
N ALA A 65 8.41 -1.18 1.44
CA ALA A 65 9.79 -1.66 1.44
C ALA A 65 9.88 -3.15 1.07
N HIS A 66 9.00 -3.99 1.61
CA HIS A 66 8.91 -5.41 1.25
C HIS A 66 8.56 -5.63 -0.22
N LEU A 67 7.56 -4.91 -0.74
CA LEU A 67 7.15 -5.02 -2.15
C LEU A 67 8.28 -4.59 -3.09
N ARG A 68 8.97 -3.50 -2.79
CA ARG A 68 10.12 -3.05 -3.60
C ARG A 68 11.27 -4.06 -3.58
N ALA A 69 11.54 -4.69 -2.43
CA ALA A 69 12.53 -5.75 -2.34
C ALA A 69 12.13 -6.98 -3.18
N GLN A 70 10.85 -7.36 -3.15
CA GLN A 70 10.32 -8.46 -3.96
C GLN A 70 10.39 -8.14 -5.46
N GLN A 71 10.01 -6.93 -5.87
CA GLN A 71 10.09 -6.48 -7.26
C GLN A 71 11.53 -6.51 -7.78
N ALA A 72 12.50 -6.05 -6.99
CA ALA A 72 13.91 -6.09 -7.35
C ALA A 72 14.41 -7.52 -7.53
N ALA A 73 14.04 -8.43 -6.62
CA ALA A 73 14.40 -9.85 -6.71
C ALA A 73 13.83 -10.55 -7.95
N LEU A 74 12.59 -10.19 -8.37
CA LEU A 74 12.00 -10.73 -9.59
C LEU A 74 12.58 -10.11 -10.86
N SER A 75 13.10 -8.88 -10.79
CA SER A 75 13.69 -8.17 -11.94
C SER A 75 15.16 -8.49 -12.16
N SER A 76 15.84 -9.06 -11.15
CA SER A 76 17.26 -9.45 -11.22
C SER A 76 17.51 -10.86 -11.73
N ASN A 77 16.45 -11.66 -11.93
CA ASN A 77 16.50 -13.00 -12.52
C ASN A 77 16.17 -12.94 -14.01
#